data_AF-A0A9P8SEQ9-F1
#
_entry.id   AF-A0A9P8SEQ9-F1
#
_cell.length_a   1.000
_cell.length_b   1.000
_cell.length_c   1.000
_cell.angle_alpha   90.00
_cell.angle_beta   90.00
_cell.angle_gamma   90.00
#
_symmetry.space_group_name_H-M   'P 1'
#
loop_
_entity.id
_entity.type
_entity.pdbx_description
1 polymer ?
#
loop_
_entity_poly.entity_id
_entity_poly.type
_entity_poly.pdbx_seq_one_letter_code
_entity_poly.pdbx_strand_id
1 'polypeptide(L)'
;MAQLPSYGDANERLDNRILPPVTLRVAGRFVYSDDPQAPPLYELSHSIGFLSDTDHVVRVQRLQHVVKQFNGAPHVSTRARHLYDLKHPSHVTAPTFPFHAEATSRQSLCSLGITRFRPRRLSTARGYRVHRAARGPNHQLVSQEAIFTVLPARDRAVTFEWFDAQSRLLARELVQGDMMSFLIGTEMSLGARDALVAAWVLKVWWELAGGHNRWRWWQYGKPSP
;
A
#
# COMPACT_ATOMS: atom_id res chain seq x y z
N MET A 1 -31.14 31.37 -9.78
CA MET A 1 -30.69 30.49 -8.67
C MET A 1 -29.52 29.68 -9.18
N ALA A 2 -28.32 29.85 -8.61
CA ALA A 2 -27.15 29.04 -8.98
C ALA A 2 -27.26 27.67 -8.28
N GLN A 3 -27.41 26.62 -9.07
CA GLN A 3 -27.47 25.24 -8.59
C GLN A 3 -26.07 24.81 -8.16
N LEU A 4 -25.89 24.55 -6.86
CA LEU A 4 -24.64 24.02 -6.33
C LEU A 4 -24.36 22.63 -6.94
N PRO A 5 -23.13 22.32 -7.37
CA PRO A 5 -22.79 21.00 -7.87
C PRO A 5 -23.06 19.96 -6.78
N SER A 6 -23.71 18.85 -7.14
CA SER A 6 -23.87 17.70 -6.26
C SER A 6 -22.50 17.19 -5.84
N TYR A 7 -22.23 17.15 -4.53
CA TYR A 7 -20.96 16.67 -3.97
C TYR A 7 -20.65 15.18 -4.30
N GLY A 8 -21.61 14.44 -4.86
CA GLY A 8 -21.40 13.08 -5.37
C GLY A 8 -20.56 13.01 -6.65
N ASP A 9 -20.78 13.91 -7.60
CA ASP A 9 -20.19 13.84 -8.94
C ASP A 9 -18.67 14.10 -8.96
N ALA A 10 -18.18 14.99 -8.11
CA ALA A 10 -16.74 15.30 -8.04
C ALA A 10 -15.92 14.13 -7.48
N ASN A 11 -16.55 13.27 -6.67
CA ASN A 11 -15.90 12.16 -6.00
C ASN A 11 -15.87 10.90 -6.88
N GLU A 12 -16.94 10.60 -7.63
CA GLU A 12 -16.94 9.50 -8.62
C GLU A 12 -15.95 9.75 -9.77
N ARG A 13 -15.78 11.01 -10.19
CA ARG A 13 -14.80 11.40 -11.22
C ARG A 13 -13.35 11.13 -10.81
N LEU A 14 -13.04 11.11 -9.52
CA LEU A 14 -11.66 10.94 -9.05
C LEU A 14 -11.23 9.47 -9.04
N ASP A 15 -12.15 8.53 -8.79
CA ASP A 15 -11.81 7.11 -8.68
C ASP A 15 -11.52 6.49 -10.06
N ASN A 16 -12.10 7.05 -11.13
CA ASN A 16 -11.79 6.72 -12.53
C ASN A 16 -10.55 7.43 -13.09
N ARG A 17 -9.88 8.29 -12.29
CA ARG A 17 -8.65 8.93 -12.73
C ARG A 17 -7.58 7.86 -12.98
N ILE A 18 -7.15 7.74 -14.22
CA ILE A 18 -6.00 6.90 -14.58
C ILE A 18 -4.72 7.65 -14.22
N LEU A 19 -3.80 6.96 -13.56
CA LEU A 19 -2.53 7.50 -13.11
C LEU A 19 -1.37 6.88 -13.91
N PRO A 20 -0.37 7.69 -14.31
CA PRO A 20 0.80 7.21 -15.04
C PRO A 20 1.71 6.35 -14.16
N PRO A 21 2.58 5.50 -14.73
CA PRO A 21 3.61 4.77 -13.98
C PRO A 21 4.40 5.69 -13.04
N VAL A 22 4.84 5.15 -11.90
CA VAL A 22 5.52 5.94 -10.86
C VAL A 22 6.45 5.05 -10.02
N THR A 23 7.56 5.61 -9.57
CA THR A 23 8.36 5.00 -8.50
C THR A 23 7.97 5.62 -7.17
N LEU A 24 7.55 4.78 -6.22
CA LEU A 24 7.24 5.20 -4.86
C LEU A 24 8.40 4.90 -3.92
N ARG A 25 8.64 5.78 -2.94
CA ARG A 25 9.68 5.64 -1.92
C ARG A 25 9.11 5.89 -0.54
N VAL A 26 9.47 5.04 0.43
CA VAL A 26 9.06 5.26 1.83
C VAL A 26 10.14 5.99 2.60
N ALA A 27 9.74 7.02 3.34
CA ALA A 27 10.58 7.68 4.34
C ALA A 27 9.76 7.93 5.62
N GLY A 28 10.10 7.21 6.69
CA GLY A 28 9.37 7.24 7.96
C GLY A 28 7.92 6.77 7.79
N ARG A 29 6.98 7.69 8.02
CA ARG A 29 5.53 7.47 7.88
C ARG A 29 4.96 7.92 6.53
N PHE A 30 5.78 8.44 5.62
CA PHE A 30 5.31 9.03 4.37
C PHE A 30 5.78 8.24 3.14
N VAL A 31 4.96 8.24 2.09
CA VAL A 31 5.31 7.68 0.78
C VAL A 31 5.35 8.80 -0.24
N TYR A 32 6.49 8.94 -0.92
CA TYR A 32 6.77 9.96 -1.92
C TYR A 32 6.84 9.34 -3.32
N SER A 33 6.73 10.16 -4.36
CA SER A 33 7.22 9.80 -5.69
C SER A 33 8.75 9.88 -5.76
N ASP A 34 9.32 9.55 -6.92
CA ASP A 34 10.74 9.74 -7.22
C ASP A 34 11.12 11.20 -7.46
N ASP A 35 10.17 12.08 -7.76
CA ASP A 35 10.37 13.53 -7.78
C ASP A 35 10.74 14.05 -6.38
N PRO A 36 11.97 14.54 -6.17
CA PRO A 36 12.43 15.03 -4.86
C PRO A 36 11.71 16.29 -4.37
N GLN A 37 11.08 17.04 -5.28
CA GLN A 37 10.37 18.29 -4.95
C GLN A 37 8.87 18.06 -4.76
N ALA A 38 8.38 16.87 -5.09
CA ALA A 38 6.97 16.55 -4.93
C ALA A 38 6.61 16.34 -3.44
N PRO A 39 5.46 16.85 -2.99
CA PRO A 39 4.98 16.57 -1.65
C PRO A 39 4.61 15.08 -1.49
N PRO A 40 4.50 14.56 -0.26
CA PRO A 40 4.16 13.16 -0.03
C PRO A 40 2.77 12.83 -0.59
N LEU A 41 2.64 11.63 -1.16
CA LEU A 41 1.41 11.11 -1.76
C LEU A 41 0.54 10.34 -0.76
N TYR A 42 1.20 9.63 0.16
CA TYR A 42 0.52 8.87 1.21
C TYR A 42 1.16 9.11 2.57
N GLU A 43 0.35 8.91 3.60
CA GLU A 43 0.76 8.97 4.99
C GLU A 43 0.24 7.74 5.74
N LEU A 44 1.10 7.20 6.58
CA LEU A 44 0.84 6.11 7.50
C LEU A 44 0.70 6.67 8.92
N SER A 45 -0.10 6.04 9.77
CA SER A 45 -0.13 6.41 11.19
C SER A 45 1.17 6.08 11.93
N HIS A 46 1.93 5.12 11.41
CA HIS A 46 3.17 4.61 11.99
C HIS A 46 4.28 4.65 10.94
N SER A 47 5.51 4.87 11.40
CA SER A 47 6.68 4.75 10.54
C SER A 47 6.89 3.30 10.13
N ILE A 48 6.98 3.03 8.83
CA ILE A 48 6.96 1.65 8.31
C ILE A 48 8.08 0.79 8.88
N GLY A 49 9.27 1.37 9.08
CA GLY A 49 10.46 0.67 9.56
C GLY A 49 10.44 0.31 11.05
N PHE A 50 9.44 0.80 11.80
CA PHE A 50 9.25 0.49 13.20
C PHE A 50 8.05 -0.44 13.44
N LEU A 51 7.36 -0.86 12.38
CA LEU A 51 6.27 -1.81 12.49
C LEU A 51 6.77 -3.18 12.95
N SER A 52 6.00 -3.78 13.84
CA SER A 52 6.32 -5.00 14.57
C SER A 52 5.09 -5.89 14.71
N ASP A 53 5.29 -7.06 15.32
CA ASP A 53 4.20 -8.00 15.64
C ASP A 53 3.27 -7.48 16.75
N THR A 54 3.71 -6.48 17.53
CA THR A 54 2.89 -5.87 18.59
C THR A 54 1.98 -4.74 18.09
N ASP A 55 2.23 -4.25 16.88
CA ASP A 55 1.31 -3.30 16.26
C ASP A 55 0.02 -4.05 15.86
N HIS A 56 -1.12 -3.39 16.01
CA HIS A 56 -2.42 -4.00 15.69
C HIS A 56 -3.19 -3.27 14.60
N VAL A 57 -2.94 -1.96 14.44
CA VAL A 57 -3.62 -1.13 13.44
C VAL A 57 -2.64 -0.10 12.85
N VAL A 58 -2.58 -0.01 11.53
CA VAL A 58 -1.88 1.05 10.80
C VAL A 58 -2.84 1.71 9.83
N ARG A 59 -3.07 3.02 9.99
CA ARG A 59 -3.92 3.79 9.08
C ARG A 59 -3.15 4.14 7.82
N VAL A 60 -3.77 3.99 6.66
CA VAL A 60 -3.26 4.49 5.37
C VAL A 60 -4.13 5.63 4.88
N GLN A 61 -3.52 6.78 4.64
CA GLN A 61 -4.18 7.98 4.13
C GLN A 61 -3.53 8.43 2.83
N ARG A 62 -4.35 8.88 1.87
CA ARG A 62 -3.90 9.59 0.69
C ARG A 62 -3.88 11.08 0.96
N LEU A 63 -2.79 11.74 0.63
CA LEU A 63 -2.65 13.18 0.73
C LEU A 63 -3.03 13.83 -0.60
N GLN A 64 -4.06 14.67 -0.57
CA GLN A 64 -4.51 15.43 -1.73
C GLN A 64 -4.06 16.88 -1.59
N HIS A 65 -3.18 17.30 -2.49
CA HIS A 65 -2.68 18.66 -2.55
C HIS A 65 -3.56 19.46 -3.51
N VAL A 66 -4.23 20.48 -3.00
CA VAL A 66 -5.06 21.39 -3.79
C VAL A 66 -4.46 22.78 -3.72
N VAL A 67 -3.97 23.27 -4.85
CA VAL A 67 -3.53 24.66 -5.00
C VAL A 67 -4.79 25.52 -5.17
N LYS A 68 -5.04 26.39 -4.19
CA LYS A 68 -6.10 27.40 -4.24
C LYS A 68 -5.46 28.78 -4.42
N GLN A 69 -6.13 29.68 -5.12
CA GLN A 69 -5.75 31.09 -5.09
C GLN A 69 -6.46 31.76 -3.92
N PHE A 70 -5.71 32.36 -2.99
CA PHE A 70 -6.25 33.17 -1.91
C PHE A 70 -5.61 34.55 -1.99
N ASN A 71 -6.43 35.59 -2.17
CA ASN A 71 -5.99 36.98 -2.32
C ASN A 71 -4.90 37.18 -3.40
N GLY A 72 -4.99 36.47 -4.52
CA GLY A 72 -4.02 36.56 -5.62
C GLY A 72 -2.72 35.77 -5.40
N ALA A 73 -2.53 35.14 -4.24
CA ALA A 73 -1.37 34.29 -3.95
C ALA A 73 -1.74 32.79 -4.03
N PRO A 74 -0.87 31.93 -4.58
CA PRO A 74 -1.07 30.49 -4.54
C PRO A 74 -0.93 29.98 -3.10
N HIS A 75 -1.95 29.29 -2.61
CA HIS A 75 -2.00 28.64 -1.31
C HIS A 75 -2.24 27.14 -1.48
N VAL A 76 -1.29 26.32 -1.03
CA VAL A 76 -1.39 24.86 -1.10
C VAL A 76 -2.13 24.37 0.15
N SER A 77 -3.30 23.78 -0.04
CA SER A 77 -4.06 23.10 1.01
C SER A 77 -3.90 21.58 0.88
N THR A 78 -3.60 20.90 1.98
CA THR A 78 -3.49 19.43 2.02
C THR A 78 -4.72 18.83 2.68
N ARG A 79 -5.36 17.88 2.00
CA ARG A 79 -6.48 17.09 2.54
C ARG A 79 -6.09 15.63 2.63
N ALA A 80 -6.11 15.07 3.84
CA ALA A 80 -5.91 13.64 4.05
C ALA A 80 -7.23 12.88 3.86
N ARG A 81 -7.22 11.84 3.02
CA ARG A 81 -8.34 10.91 2.85
C ARG A 81 -7.94 9.55 3.41
N HIS A 82 -8.68 9.06 4.39
CA HIS A 82 -8.50 7.71 4.92
C HIS A 82 -8.93 6.67 3.89
N LEU A 83 -8.04 5.72 3.59
CA LEU A 83 -8.26 4.67 2.61
C LEU A 83 -8.52 3.31 3.28
N TYR A 84 -7.60 2.94 4.18
CA TYR A 84 -7.57 1.62 4.80
C TYR A 84 -7.09 1.69 6.25
N ASP A 85 -7.60 0.77 7.06
CA ASP A 85 -6.97 0.34 8.31
C ASP A 85 -6.33 -1.02 8.08
N LEU A 86 -5.00 -1.06 8.05
CA LEU A 86 -4.24 -2.31 8.05
C LEU A 86 -4.30 -2.89 9.45
N LYS A 87 -4.55 -4.19 9.59
CA LYS A 87 -4.73 -4.84 10.88
C LYS A 87 -3.88 -6.10 11.01
N HIS A 88 -3.42 -6.33 12.23
CA HIS A 88 -2.76 -7.55 12.68
C HIS A 88 -3.34 -7.98 14.05
N PRO A 89 -4.28 -8.94 14.08
CA PRO A 89 -5.00 -9.32 15.29
C PRO A 89 -4.24 -10.32 16.18
N SER A 90 -4.35 -10.17 17.51
CA SER A 90 -3.52 -10.84 18.54
C SER A 90 -3.94 -12.25 19.00
N HIS A 91 -4.98 -12.88 18.44
CA HIS A 91 -5.69 -14.10 18.91
C HIS A 91 -6.62 -13.83 20.11
N VAL A 92 -7.95 -14.07 20.03
CA VAL A 92 -8.68 -15.35 20.20
C VAL A 92 -9.81 -15.54 19.17
N THR A 93 -10.06 -14.52 18.35
CA THR A 93 -11.16 -14.45 17.35
C THR A 93 -10.64 -13.99 15.98
N ALA A 94 -9.37 -14.28 15.68
CA ALA A 94 -8.71 -13.80 14.47
C ALA A 94 -9.56 -14.11 13.22
N PRO A 95 -9.78 -13.12 12.33
CA PRO A 95 -10.38 -13.36 11.02
C PRO A 95 -9.48 -14.28 10.19
N THR A 96 -9.96 -14.76 9.04
CA THR A 96 -9.27 -15.75 8.18
C THR A 96 -7.85 -15.35 7.74
N PHE A 97 -7.46 -14.07 7.86
CA PHE A 97 -6.15 -13.56 7.46
C PHE A 97 -5.31 -13.08 8.66
N PRO A 98 -4.01 -13.47 8.76
CA PRO A 98 -3.11 -12.97 9.80
C PRO A 98 -2.81 -11.46 9.70
N PHE A 99 -2.89 -10.93 8.48
CA PHE A 99 -2.77 -9.50 8.16
C PHE A 99 -3.85 -9.17 7.13
N HIS A 100 -4.56 -8.05 7.32
CA HIS A 100 -5.60 -7.62 6.39
C HIS A 100 -5.73 -6.09 6.34
N ALA A 101 -6.39 -5.57 5.31
CA ALA A 101 -6.72 -4.15 5.18
C ALA A 101 -8.24 -3.99 5.12
N GLU A 102 -8.80 -3.23 6.04
CA GLU A 102 -10.23 -2.86 6.00
C GLU A 102 -10.39 -1.53 5.26
N ALA A 103 -11.16 -1.56 4.16
CA ALA A 103 -11.55 -0.37 3.44
C ALA A 103 -12.42 0.53 4.34
N THR A 104 -12.06 1.81 4.46
CA THR A 104 -12.83 2.77 5.28
C THR A 104 -13.74 3.68 4.46
N SER A 105 -13.61 3.63 3.14
CA SER A 105 -14.45 4.35 2.19
C SER A 105 -15.06 3.38 1.17
N ARG A 106 -16.29 3.67 0.71
CA ARG A 106 -16.92 2.98 -0.42
C ARG A 106 -16.15 3.12 -1.73
N GLN A 107 -15.25 4.10 -1.78
CA GLN A 107 -14.40 4.39 -2.94
C GLN A 107 -13.09 3.60 -2.92
N SER A 108 -12.76 2.95 -1.80
CA SER A 108 -11.66 1.98 -1.77
C SER A 108 -12.06 0.76 -2.59
N LEU A 109 -11.12 0.19 -3.35
CA LEU A 109 -11.42 -0.89 -4.30
C LEU A 109 -12.13 -2.08 -3.65
N CYS A 110 -11.66 -2.49 -2.47
CA CYS A 110 -12.19 -3.58 -1.65
C CYS A 110 -11.35 -3.69 -0.37
N SER A 111 -11.86 -4.34 0.67
CA SER A 111 -10.99 -4.80 1.76
C SER A 111 -10.08 -5.92 1.25
N LEU A 112 -8.89 -6.05 1.82
CA LEU A 112 -7.84 -6.94 1.37
C LEU A 112 -7.44 -7.93 2.46
N GLY A 113 -7.15 -9.17 2.09
CA GLY A 113 -6.51 -10.16 2.96
C GLY A 113 -5.25 -10.68 2.30
N ILE A 114 -4.16 -10.79 3.05
CA ILE A 114 -2.92 -11.34 2.51
C ILE A 114 -2.68 -12.76 3.04
N THR A 115 -2.11 -13.60 2.20
CA THR A 115 -1.64 -14.95 2.56
C THR A 115 -0.24 -15.18 2.01
N ARG A 116 0.52 -16.06 2.67
CA ARG A 116 1.87 -16.44 2.26
C ARG A 116 1.87 -17.86 1.68
N PHE A 117 2.59 -18.09 0.59
CA PHE A 117 2.74 -19.41 -0.02
C PHE A 117 4.18 -19.68 -0.48
N ARG A 118 4.46 -20.91 -0.91
CA ARG A 118 5.73 -21.32 -1.53
C ARG A 118 5.55 -21.44 -3.04
N PRO A 119 6.15 -20.57 -3.87
CA PRO A 119 5.95 -20.59 -5.32
C PRO A 119 6.52 -21.81 -6.03
N ARG A 120 7.52 -22.46 -5.42
CA ARG A 120 8.13 -23.69 -5.95
C ARG A 120 8.22 -24.72 -4.83
N ARG A 121 7.96 -25.99 -5.16
CA ARG A 121 8.19 -27.11 -4.23
C ARG A 121 9.66 -27.09 -3.80
N LEU A 122 9.89 -27.29 -2.49
CA LEU A 122 11.23 -27.30 -1.86
C LEU A 122 12.00 -25.96 -1.84
N SER A 123 11.45 -24.86 -2.35
CA SER A 123 12.09 -23.54 -2.24
C SER A 123 11.87 -22.90 -0.86
N THR A 124 12.90 -22.24 -0.34
CA THR A 124 12.81 -21.36 0.83
C THR A 124 12.16 -20.01 0.49
N ALA A 125 12.15 -19.64 -0.79
CA ALA A 125 11.57 -18.40 -1.25
C ALA A 125 10.05 -18.38 -1.01
N ARG A 126 9.56 -17.26 -0.50
CA ARG A 126 8.15 -17.04 -0.18
C ARG A 126 7.53 -16.17 -1.26
N GLY A 127 6.29 -16.46 -1.61
CA GLY A 127 5.41 -15.58 -2.37
C GLY A 127 4.23 -15.17 -1.50
N TYR A 128 3.50 -14.16 -1.96
CA TYR A 128 2.30 -13.66 -1.28
C TYR A 128 1.13 -13.59 -2.26
N ARG A 129 -0.08 -13.79 -1.75
CA ARG A 129 -1.32 -13.52 -2.48
C ARG A 129 -2.16 -12.55 -1.68
N VAL A 130 -2.61 -11.51 -2.36
CA VAL A 130 -3.54 -10.53 -1.83
C VAL A 130 -4.89 -10.80 -2.45
N HIS A 131 -5.85 -11.09 -1.59
CA HIS A 131 -7.20 -11.45 -1.93
C HIS A 131 -8.14 -10.31 -1.60
N ARG A 132 -9.23 -10.22 -2.34
CA ARG A 132 -10.42 -9.54 -1.87
C ARG A 132 -10.92 -10.20 -0.60
N ALA A 133 -11.23 -9.36 0.39
CA ALA A 133 -11.79 -9.77 1.66
C ALA A 133 -13.21 -9.17 1.77
N ALA A 134 -14.18 -10.01 2.04
CA ALA A 134 -15.56 -9.61 2.29
C ALA A 134 -16.00 -10.08 3.67
N ARG A 135 -16.95 -9.37 4.29
CA ARG A 135 -17.54 -9.83 5.55
C ARG A 135 -18.46 -11.02 5.26
N GLY A 136 -18.08 -12.19 5.73
CA GLY A 136 -18.90 -13.40 5.69
C GLY A 136 -19.90 -13.49 6.85
N PRO A 137 -20.60 -14.62 6.95
CA PRO A 137 -21.43 -14.95 8.10
C PRO A 137 -20.57 -14.85 9.37
N ASN A 138 -21.04 -14.16 10.41
CA ASN A 138 -20.32 -13.88 11.67
C ASN A 138 -19.28 -12.75 11.63
N HIS A 139 -19.36 -11.83 10.66
CA HIS A 139 -18.45 -10.68 10.53
C HIS A 139 -16.97 -11.03 10.32
N GLN A 140 -16.65 -12.30 10.07
CA GLN A 140 -15.30 -12.73 9.71
C GLN A 140 -14.98 -12.32 8.27
N LEU A 141 -13.74 -11.91 8.01
CA LEU A 141 -13.29 -11.64 6.66
C LEU A 141 -13.03 -12.94 5.91
N VAL A 142 -13.80 -13.21 4.86
CA VAL A 142 -13.67 -14.40 4.01
C VAL A 142 -12.88 -14.04 2.76
N SER A 143 -11.97 -14.93 2.37
CA SER A 143 -11.19 -14.82 1.14
C SER A 143 -12.08 -15.01 -0.09
N GLN A 144 -11.96 -14.09 -1.04
CA GLN A 144 -12.55 -14.21 -2.38
C GLN A 144 -11.44 -14.40 -3.41
N GLU A 145 -11.53 -13.75 -4.57
CA GLU A 145 -10.53 -13.80 -5.62
C GLU A 145 -9.20 -13.12 -5.23
N ALA A 146 -8.09 -13.70 -5.69
CA ALA A 146 -6.78 -13.06 -5.64
C ALA A 146 -6.72 -11.90 -6.63
N ILE A 147 -6.41 -10.70 -6.15
CA ILE A 147 -6.27 -9.50 -6.99
C ILE A 147 -4.82 -9.14 -7.26
N PHE A 148 -3.90 -9.52 -6.36
CA PHE A 148 -2.47 -9.39 -6.58
C PHE A 148 -1.73 -10.68 -6.20
N THR A 149 -0.74 -11.03 -7.01
CA THR A 149 0.22 -12.09 -6.71
C THR A 149 1.62 -11.49 -6.62
N VAL A 150 2.35 -11.84 -5.57
CA VAL A 150 3.70 -11.35 -5.31
C VAL A 150 4.66 -12.52 -5.35
N LEU A 151 5.65 -12.46 -6.25
CA LEU A 151 6.63 -13.51 -6.44
C LEU A 151 8.04 -12.96 -6.18
N PRO A 152 8.94 -13.77 -5.60
CA PRO A 152 10.34 -13.40 -5.51
C PRO A 152 10.91 -13.25 -6.93
N ALA A 153 11.60 -12.15 -7.19
CA ALA A 153 12.21 -11.94 -8.50
C ALA A 153 13.46 -12.82 -8.68
N ARG A 154 13.88 -13.00 -9.94
CA ARG A 154 15.17 -13.64 -10.26
C ARG A 154 16.32 -12.65 -10.33
N ASP A 155 16.01 -11.38 -10.56
CA ASP A 155 16.95 -10.27 -10.62
C ASP A 155 17.40 -9.89 -9.20
N ARG A 156 18.70 -9.58 -9.02
CA ARG A 156 19.26 -9.17 -7.72
C ARG A 156 18.85 -7.74 -7.34
N ALA A 157 18.54 -6.88 -8.30
CA ALA A 157 18.08 -5.51 -8.03
C ALA A 157 16.61 -5.45 -7.60
N VAL A 158 15.86 -6.55 -7.76
CA VAL A 158 14.43 -6.65 -7.51
C VAL A 158 14.18 -7.71 -6.44
N THR A 159 13.50 -7.35 -5.36
CA THR A 159 13.17 -8.32 -4.30
C THR A 159 11.93 -9.12 -4.68
N PHE A 160 10.90 -8.42 -5.17
CA PHE A 160 9.61 -9.00 -5.49
C PHE A 160 9.01 -8.37 -6.74
N GLU A 161 8.30 -9.18 -7.51
CA GLU A 161 7.47 -8.77 -8.64
C GLU A 161 5.99 -8.96 -8.28
N TRP A 162 5.19 -7.95 -8.61
CA TRP A 162 3.76 -7.88 -8.32
C TRP A 162 2.97 -8.01 -9.60
N PHE A 163 2.01 -8.91 -9.61
CA PHE A 163 1.19 -9.25 -10.76
C PHE A 163 -0.30 -9.03 -10.46
N ASP A 164 -1.08 -8.65 -11.46
CA ASP A 164 -2.54 -8.60 -11.36
C ASP A 164 -3.19 -9.99 -11.40
N ALA A 165 -4.52 -10.02 -11.32
CA ALA A 165 -5.31 -11.25 -11.41
C ALA A 165 -5.14 -12.00 -12.75
N GLN A 166 -4.72 -11.32 -13.81
CA GLN A 166 -4.43 -11.87 -15.14
C GLN A 166 -2.95 -12.25 -15.31
N SER A 167 -2.17 -12.26 -14.23
CA SER A 167 -0.72 -12.54 -14.24
C SER A 167 0.11 -11.55 -15.05
N ARG A 168 -0.38 -10.34 -15.30
CA ARG A 168 0.39 -9.26 -15.92
C ARG A 168 1.18 -8.53 -14.85
N LEU A 169 2.43 -8.21 -15.16
CA LEU A 169 3.32 -7.50 -14.23
C LEU A 169 2.83 -6.06 -14.03
N LEU A 170 2.61 -5.68 -12.76
CA LEU A 170 2.20 -4.34 -12.36
C LEU A 170 3.37 -3.54 -11.77
N ALA A 171 4.13 -4.16 -10.87
CA ALA A 171 5.10 -3.44 -10.06
C ALA A 171 6.28 -4.31 -9.61
N ARG A 172 7.35 -3.64 -9.16
CA ARG A 172 8.59 -4.24 -8.65
C ARG A 172 9.01 -3.58 -7.36
N GLU A 173 9.34 -4.39 -6.35
CA GLU A 173 10.03 -3.93 -5.15
C GLU A 173 11.54 -3.89 -5.43
N LEU A 174 12.13 -2.70 -5.32
CA LEU A 174 13.53 -2.47 -5.63
C LEU A 174 14.35 -2.28 -4.35
N VAL A 175 15.59 -2.75 -4.39
CA VAL A 175 16.60 -2.45 -3.37
C VAL A 175 17.46 -1.30 -3.91
N GLN A 176 17.14 -0.06 -3.52
CA GLN A 176 17.93 1.13 -3.88
C GLN A 176 18.55 1.75 -2.63
N GLY A 177 19.85 1.53 -2.44
CA GLY A 177 20.59 2.07 -1.29
C GLY A 177 19.93 1.63 0.02
N ASP A 178 19.63 2.61 0.88
CA ASP A 178 18.95 2.42 2.17
C ASP A 178 17.42 2.70 2.12
N MET A 179 16.81 2.73 0.92
CA MET A 179 15.39 3.06 0.76
C MET A 179 14.60 1.93 0.09
N MET A 180 13.49 1.57 0.73
CA MET A 180 12.51 0.68 0.12
C MET A 180 11.75 1.44 -0.97
N SER A 181 11.92 0.97 -2.21
CA SER A 181 11.31 1.58 -3.39
C SER A 181 10.36 0.61 -4.08
N PHE A 182 9.29 1.14 -4.65
CA PHE A 182 8.24 0.38 -5.31
C PHE A 182 7.89 1.00 -6.65
N LEU A 183 8.40 0.38 -7.72
CA LEU A 183 8.20 0.82 -9.09
C LEU A 183 6.89 0.25 -9.61
N ILE A 184 5.87 1.10 -9.78
CA ILE A 184 4.63 0.76 -10.48
C ILE A 184 4.83 1.07 -11.96
N GLY A 185 4.96 0.03 -12.78
CA GLY A 185 5.32 0.13 -14.19
C GLY A 185 4.15 0.29 -15.16
N THR A 186 2.91 0.25 -14.67
CA THR A 186 1.71 0.30 -15.51
C THR A 186 0.78 1.44 -15.11
N GLU A 187 0.05 1.96 -16.09
CA GLU A 187 -1.09 2.83 -15.83
C GLU A 187 -2.19 2.06 -15.11
N MET A 188 -2.87 2.71 -14.16
CA MET A 188 -3.98 2.12 -13.42
C MET A 188 -4.88 3.19 -12.82
N SER A 189 -6.11 2.82 -12.46
CA SER A 189 -7.01 3.73 -11.76
C SER A 189 -6.47 4.11 -10.39
N LEU A 190 -6.88 5.28 -9.89
CA LEU A 190 -6.53 5.75 -8.55
C LEU A 190 -6.90 4.73 -7.47
N GLY A 191 -8.10 4.13 -7.55
CA GLY A 191 -8.53 3.11 -6.60
C GLY A 191 -7.66 1.84 -6.63
N ALA A 192 -7.22 1.41 -7.81
CA ALA A 192 -6.29 0.27 -7.96
C ALA A 192 -4.90 0.59 -7.39
N ARG A 193 -4.39 1.81 -7.62
CA ARG A 193 -3.13 2.26 -7.03
C ARG A 193 -3.20 2.31 -5.51
N ASP A 194 -4.28 2.88 -4.97
CA ASP A 194 -4.48 2.98 -3.52
C ASP A 194 -4.54 1.59 -2.87
N ALA A 195 -5.21 0.62 -3.51
CA ALA A 195 -5.22 -0.78 -3.06
C ALA A 195 -3.84 -1.43 -3.16
N LEU A 196 -3.09 -1.20 -4.24
CA LEU A 196 -1.75 -1.75 -4.44
C LEU A 196 -0.76 -1.20 -3.41
N VAL A 197 -0.82 0.10 -3.10
CA VAL A 197 0.01 0.73 -2.06
C VAL A 197 -0.32 0.17 -0.68
N ALA A 198 -1.61 0.06 -0.34
CA ALA A 198 -2.01 -0.55 0.94
C ALA A 198 -1.56 -2.02 1.05
N ALA A 199 -1.68 -2.79 -0.03
CA ALA A 199 -1.22 -4.17 -0.10
C ALA A 199 0.31 -4.28 0.07
N TRP A 200 1.07 -3.39 -0.55
CA TRP A 200 2.53 -3.33 -0.41
C TRP A 200 2.94 -3.05 1.04
N VAL A 201 2.36 -2.03 1.68
CA VAL A 201 2.63 -1.70 3.08
C VAL A 201 2.25 -2.87 4.00
N LEU A 202 1.11 -3.52 3.75
CA LEU A 202 0.66 -4.69 4.52
C LEU A 202 1.63 -5.87 4.41
N LYS A 203 2.17 -6.14 3.21
CA LYS A 203 3.19 -7.18 2.99
C LYS A 203 4.48 -6.84 3.72
N VAL A 204 4.93 -5.59 3.65
CA VAL A 204 6.15 -5.13 4.32
C VAL A 204 6.02 -5.29 5.83
N TRP A 205 4.88 -4.91 6.39
CA TRP A 205 4.58 -5.12 7.79
C TRP A 205 4.61 -6.60 8.18
N TRP A 206 4.00 -7.49 7.40
CA TRP A 206 4.11 -8.94 7.65
C TRP A 206 5.59 -9.38 7.69
N GLU A 207 6.41 -8.98 6.72
CA GLU A 207 7.83 -9.34 6.75
C GLU A 207 8.56 -8.84 8.00
N LEU A 208 8.31 -7.60 8.43
CA LEU A 208 8.91 -7.02 9.63
C LEU A 208 8.47 -7.74 10.90
N ALA A 209 7.17 -8.00 11.07
CA ALA A 209 6.60 -8.73 12.20
C ALA A 209 7.14 -10.17 12.30
N GLY A 210 7.30 -10.84 11.16
CA GLY A 210 7.88 -12.18 11.07
C GLY A 210 9.39 -12.27 11.32
N GLY A 211 10.04 -11.18 11.74
CA GLY A 211 11.48 -11.14 12.03
C GLY A 211 12.36 -11.31 10.79
N HIS A 212 11.84 -11.02 9.59
CA HIS A 212 12.66 -11.06 8.38
C HIS A 212 13.64 -9.87 8.37
N ASN A 213 14.85 -10.11 8.88
CA ASN A 213 15.94 -9.14 9.06
C ASN A 213 16.49 -8.50 7.79
N ARG A 214 15.97 -8.82 6.60
CA ARG A 214 16.37 -8.14 5.36
C ARG A 214 16.10 -6.64 5.43
N TRP A 215 15.16 -6.23 6.28
CA TRP A 215 14.77 -4.83 6.45
C TRP A 215 15.21 -4.19 7.78
N ARG A 216 16.15 -4.77 8.54
CA ARG A 216 16.66 -4.14 9.78
C ARG A 216 17.85 -3.21 9.55
N TRP A 217 18.50 -3.28 8.39
CA TRP A 217 19.75 -2.54 8.11
C TRP A 217 19.57 -1.04 7.83
N TRP A 218 18.33 -0.56 7.63
CA TRP A 218 18.03 0.85 7.31
C TRP A 218 18.13 1.80 8.51
N GLN A 219 18.30 1.28 9.73
CA GLN A 219 18.43 2.12 10.94
C GLN A 219 19.85 2.63 11.18
N TYR A 220 20.84 2.06 10.51
CA TYR A 220 22.23 2.47 10.65
C TYR A 220 22.74 2.91 9.28
N GLY A 221 22.70 4.23 9.02
CA GLY A 221 23.69 4.80 8.11
C GLY A 221 25.06 4.28 8.55
N LYS A 222 25.79 3.65 7.65
CA LYS A 222 27.10 3.06 7.96
C LYS A 222 27.94 4.09 8.74
N PRO A 223 28.60 3.71 9.85
CA PRO A 223 29.77 4.48 10.25
C PRO A 223 30.77 4.39 9.09
N SER A 224 31.15 5.55 8.57
CA SER A 224 32.26 5.69 7.64
C SER A 224 33.52 5.01 8.21
N PRO A 225 34.39 4.46 7.36
CA PRO A 225 35.54 3.65 7.79
C PRO A 225 36.46 4.34 8.79
#